data_AF-X1DW88-F1
#
_entry.id   AF-X1DW88-F1
#
_cell.length_a   1.000
_cell.length_b   1.000
_cell.length_c   1.000
_cell.angle_alpha   90.00
_cell.angle_beta   90.00
_cell.angle_gamma   90.00
#
_symmetry.space_group_name_H-M   'P 1'
#
loop_
_entity.id
_entity.type
_entity.pdbx_description
1 polymer ?
#
loop_
_entity_poly.entity_id
_entity_poly.type
_entity_poly.pdbx_seq_one_letter_code
_entity_poly.pdbx_strand_id
1 'polypeptide(L)'
;MKSKLVKSAIICFVTIFVLVNIIKAQTPSILDQEFDLAGEPARETQYFTMESRLISYALDGKCVGTDIFRLRFKCVPDKIAGKEGDEYTCVSFTFQHGDDSEAAIPALKNWKYIFIEEGIDEQGQVFGIDHSKFENLADSNGNTIPPDKSYHVYNAFIDFHAFCNVFAGKAPEGSGIQDLTKIGQKIVHAAAFTEPPVNLGSNISEG
;
A
#
# COMPACT_ATOMS: atom_id res chain seq x y z
N MET A 1 -58.59 35.34 -36.00
CA MET A 1 -57.41 35.96 -35.36
C MET A 1 -56.81 35.22 -34.16
N LYS A 2 -57.34 34.08 -33.69
CA LYS A 2 -56.86 33.40 -32.46
C LYS A 2 -55.71 32.37 -32.66
N SER A 3 -55.37 31.95 -33.88
CA SER A 3 -54.45 30.81 -34.08
C SER A 3 -52.96 31.17 -34.20
N LYS A 4 -52.59 32.43 -34.43
CA LYS A 4 -51.17 32.84 -34.55
C LYS A 4 -50.48 33.01 -33.19
N LEU A 5 -51.21 33.47 -32.15
CA LEU A 5 -50.65 33.66 -30.80
C LEU A 5 -50.27 32.33 -30.13
N VAL A 6 -51.05 31.28 -30.35
CA VAL A 6 -50.83 29.95 -29.75
C VAL A 6 -49.59 29.27 -30.34
N LYS A 7 -49.31 29.46 -31.64
CA LYS A 7 -48.12 28.89 -32.28
C LYS A 7 -46.81 29.53 -31.81
N SER A 8 -46.78 30.84 -31.57
CA SER A 8 -45.59 31.52 -31.01
C SER A 8 -45.31 31.15 -29.56
N ALA A 9 -46.35 30.95 -28.74
CA ALA A 9 -46.17 30.54 -27.34
C ALA A 9 -45.62 29.10 -27.22
N ILE A 10 -46.05 28.18 -28.08
CA ILE A 10 -45.58 26.79 -28.10
C ILE A 10 -44.12 26.71 -28.57
N ILE A 11 -43.72 27.48 -29.59
CA ILE A 11 -42.33 27.50 -30.07
C ILE A 11 -41.37 28.02 -28.97
N CYS A 12 -41.78 29.05 -28.23
CA CYS A 12 -40.97 29.62 -27.15
C CYS A 12 -40.85 28.67 -25.94
N PHE A 13 -41.90 27.89 -25.64
CA PHE A 13 -41.88 26.92 -24.54
C PHE A 13 -41.02 25.69 -24.88
N VAL A 14 -41.00 25.24 -26.13
CA VAL A 14 -40.20 24.09 -26.58
C VAL A 14 -38.70 24.43 -26.63
N THR A 15 -38.32 25.65 -27.06
CA THR A 15 -36.90 26.06 -27.04
C THR A 15 -36.36 26.24 -25.62
N ILE A 16 -37.16 26.76 -24.69
CA ILE A 16 -36.77 26.88 -23.27
C ILE A 16 -36.62 25.49 -22.62
N PHE A 17 -37.51 24.55 -22.90
CA PHE A 17 -37.42 23.19 -22.34
C PHE A 17 -36.22 22.38 -22.89
N VAL A 18 -35.85 22.60 -24.16
CA VAL A 18 -34.65 21.98 -24.75
C VAL A 18 -33.36 22.58 -24.18
N LEU A 19 -33.29 23.91 -24.00
CA LEU A 19 -32.12 24.55 -23.38
C LEU A 19 -31.92 24.15 -21.91
N VAL A 20 -33.00 24.04 -21.12
CA VAL A 20 -32.90 23.64 -19.71
C VAL A 20 -32.45 22.17 -19.56
N ASN A 21 -32.80 21.29 -20.51
CA ASN A 21 -32.31 19.90 -20.50
C ASN A 21 -30.88 19.73 -21.01
N ILE A 22 -30.42 20.57 -21.96
CA ILE A 22 -29.02 20.57 -22.42
C ILE A 22 -28.08 21.06 -21.31
N ILE A 23 -28.51 22.01 -20.47
CA ILE A 23 -27.70 22.50 -19.34
C ILE A 23 -27.70 21.51 -18.15
N LYS A 24 -28.67 20.59 -18.05
CA LYS A 24 -28.84 19.69 -16.89
C LYS A 24 -28.14 18.33 -16.97
N ALA A 25 -27.45 17.99 -18.06
CA ALA A 25 -26.99 16.61 -18.27
C ALA A 25 -25.52 16.47 -18.73
N GLN A 26 -24.64 17.36 -18.31
CA GLN A 26 -23.22 17.03 -18.21
C GLN A 26 -22.79 17.20 -16.76
N THR A 27 -23.11 16.19 -15.94
CA THR A 27 -22.33 15.97 -14.73
C THR A 27 -20.89 15.73 -15.20
N PRO A 28 -19.91 16.56 -14.79
CA PRO A 28 -18.52 16.32 -15.17
C PRO A 28 -18.17 14.89 -14.77
N SER A 29 -17.50 14.17 -15.68
CA SER A 29 -17.11 12.80 -15.40
C SER A 29 -16.18 12.81 -14.19
N ILE A 30 -16.23 11.77 -13.36
CA ILE A 30 -15.23 11.59 -12.29
C ILE A 30 -13.80 11.58 -12.84
N LEU A 31 -13.63 11.23 -14.12
CA LEU A 31 -12.36 11.26 -14.84
C LEU A 31 -11.83 12.70 -15.07
N ASP A 32 -12.73 13.69 -15.09
CA ASP A 32 -12.38 15.10 -15.28
C ASP A 32 -12.12 15.82 -13.95
N GLN A 33 -12.40 15.16 -12.82
CA GLN A 33 -12.19 15.69 -11.49
C GLN A 33 -10.69 15.75 -11.15
N GLU A 34 -10.29 16.83 -10.46
CA GLU A 34 -8.97 16.96 -9.86
C GLU A 34 -8.97 16.43 -8.42
N PHE A 35 -7.90 15.72 -8.07
CA PHE A 35 -7.66 15.13 -6.76
C PHE A 35 -6.38 15.74 -6.17
N ASP A 36 -6.42 16.01 -4.86
CA ASP A 36 -5.25 16.40 -4.09
C ASP A 36 -4.74 15.17 -3.33
N LEU A 37 -3.64 14.59 -3.81
CA LEU A 37 -2.94 13.48 -3.16
C LEU A 37 -1.71 13.96 -2.35
N ALA A 38 -1.50 15.27 -2.24
CA ALA A 38 -0.40 15.88 -1.51
C ALA A 38 -0.76 16.21 -0.05
N GLY A 39 -1.91 15.72 0.43
CA GLY A 39 -2.37 15.92 1.80
C GLY A 39 -1.37 15.41 2.85
N GLU A 40 -1.34 16.09 3.99
CA GLU A 40 -0.50 15.67 5.12
C GLU A 40 -1.01 14.35 5.73
N PRO A 41 -0.12 13.44 6.16
CA PRO A 41 -0.52 12.20 6.81
C PRO A 41 -1.39 12.46 8.05
N ALA A 42 -2.36 11.57 8.27
CA ALA A 42 -3.23 11.62 9.43
C ALA A 42 -2.42 11.47 10.73
N ARG A 43 -2.54 12.46 11.63
CA ARG A 43 -1.84 12.49 12.92
C ARG A 43 -2.60 11.75 14.01
N GLU A 44 -3.00 10.53 13.72
CA GLU A 44 -3.72 9.66 14.64
C GLU A 44 -3.16 8.24 14.60
N THR A 45 -3.49 7.44 15.61
CA THR A 45 -3.13 6.02 15.60
C THR A 45 -3.86 5.32 14.47
N GLN A 46 -3.11 4.64 13.61
CA GLN A 46 -3.64 3.91 12.46
C GLN A 46 -3.43 2.41 12.61
N TYR A 47 -4.32 1.62 12.02
CA TYR A 47 -4.23 0.17 11.97
C TYR A 47 -4.24 -0.28 10.51
N PHE A 48 -3.29 -1.14 10.17
CA PHE A 48 -3.12 -1.65 8.81
C PHE A 48 -3.24 -3.16 8.77
N THR A 49 -3.71 -3.67 7.65
CA THR A 49 -3.65 -5.09 7.31
C THR A 49 -3.11 -5.24 5.91
N MET A 50 -2.11 -6.11 5.75
CA MET A 50 -1.54 -6.48 4.47
C MET A 50 -1.63 -8.00 4.31
N GLU A 51 -2.07 -8.45 3.14
CA GLU A 51 -2.00 -9.85 2.72
C GLU A 51 -1.06 -9.96 1.53
N SER A 52 -0.01 -10.75 1.67
CA SER A 52 0.92 -11.10 0.58
C SER A 52 0.70 -12.55 0.17
N ARG A 53 0.64 -12.80 -1.13
CA ARG A 53 0.51 -14.15 -1.70
C ARG A 53 1.75 -14.50 -2.48
N LEU A 54 2.43 -15.57 -2.07
CA LEU A 54 3.59 -16.11 -2.76
C LEU A 54 3.14 -17.28 -3.63
N ILE A 55 3.14 -17.09 -4.94
CA ILE A 55 2.76 -18.13 -5.90
C ILE A 55 4.04 -18.80 -6.41
N SER A 56 4.15 -20.10 -6.20
CA SER A 56 5.29 -20.89 -6.67
C SER A 56 4.95 -21.55 -8.01
N TYR A 57 5.91 -21.52 -8.93
CA TYR A 57 5.81 -22.13 -10.25
C TYR A 57 6.91 -23.18 -10.46
N ALA A 58 6.58 -24.29 -11.09
CA ALA A 58 7.56 -25.27 -11.59
C ALA A 58 8.27 -24.75 -12.84
N LEU A 59 9.34 -25.44 -13.25
CA LEU A 59 10.13 -25.08 -14.44
C LEU A 59 9.32 -25.08 -15.75
N ASP A 60 8.22 -25.83 -15.80
CA ASP A 60 7.28 -25.85 -16.92
C ASP A 60 6.26 -24.70 -16.88
N GLY A 61 6.37 -23.79 -15.90
CA GLY A 61 5.47 -22.66 -15.70
C GLY A 61 4.15 -23.02 -15.02
N LYS A 62 3.96 -24.26 -14.56
CA LYS A 62 2.75 -24.66 -13.84
C LYS A 62 2.80 -24.16 -12.39
N CYS A 63 1.69 -23.57 -11.92
CA CYS A 63 1.54 -23.22 -10.50
C CYS A 63 1.55 -24.50 -9.64
N VAL A 64 2.42 -24.53 -8.62
CA VAL A 64 2.61 -25.68 -7.71
C VAL A 64 2.22 -25.37 -6.27
N GLY A 65 1.99 -24.10 -5.93
CA GLY A 65 1.58 -23.73 -4.58
C GLY A 65 1.27 -22.25 -4.45
N THR A 66 0.52 -21.91 -3.41
CA THR A 66 0.31 -20.53 -2.98
C THR A 66 0.42 -20.49 -1.47
N ASP A 67 1.37 -19.72 -0.97
CA ASP A 67 1.46 -19.41 0.45
C ASP A 67 0.86 -18.03 0.72
N ILE A 68 0.26 -17.85 1.90
CA ILE A 68 -0.36 -16.59 2.30
C ILE A 68 0.27 -16.08 3.59
N PHE A 69 0.67 -14.82 3.57
CA PHE A 69 1.26 -14.10 4.70
C PHE A 69 0.33 -12.94 5.07
N ARG A 70 -0.05 -12.81 6.34
CA ARG A 70 -0.87 -11.67 6.78
C ARG A 70 -0.20 -10.92 7.91
N LEU A 71 -0.02 -9.64 7.67
CA LEU A 71 0.61 -8.70 8.58
C LEU A 71 -0.46 -7.73 9.10
N ARG A 72 -0.47 -7.52 10.42
CA ARG A 72 -1.29 -6.48 11.06
C ARG A 72 -0.41 -5.52 11.82
N PHE A 73 -0.49 -4.25 11.46
CA PHE A 73 0.24 -3.18 12.14
C PHE A 73 -0.67 -2.25 12.91
N LYS A 74 -0.09 -1.67 13.95
CA LYS A 74 -0.51 -0.42 14.57
C LYS A 74 0.62 0.59 14.37
N CYS A 75 0.31 1.76 13.84
CA CYS A 75 1.23 2.90 13.74
C CYS A 75 0.82 3.97 14.75
N VAL A 76 1.79 4.47 15.51
CA VAL A 76 1.64 5.65 16.37
C VAL A 76 2.58 6.73 15.83
N PRO A 77 2.06 7.84 15.28
CA PRO A 77 2.88 8.89 14.68
C PRO A 77 3.90 9.50 15.65
N ASP A 78 5.05 9.90 15.14
CA ASP A 78 6.19 10.53 15.83
C ASP A 78 5.81 11.52 16.95
N LYS A 79 4.94 12.49 16.63
CA LYS A 79 4.49 13.57 17.53
C LYS A 79 3.65 13.07 18.69
N ILE A 80 2.97 11.94 18.51
CA ILE A 80 2.19 11.27 19.56
C ILE A 80 3.11 10.34 20.36
N ALA A 81 4.03 9.65 19.68
CA ALA A 81 4.97 8.72 20.29
C ALA A 81 6.05 9.42 21.13
N GLY A 82 6.35 10.69 20.84
CA GLY A 82 7.48 11.42 21.45
C GLY A 82 8.83 10.82 21.02
N LYS A 83 8.93 10.38 19.76
CA LYS A 83 10.08 9.72 19.15
C LYS A 83 10.49 10.43 17.86
N GLU A 84 11.70 10.15 17.37
CA GLU A 84 12.23 10.72 16.12
C GLU A 84 11.66 10.05 14.85
N GLY A 85 10.70 9.16 15.00
CA GLY A 85 9.99 8.51 13.90
C GLY A 85 8.70 7.85 14.39
N ASP A 86 7.90 7.36 13.45
CA ASP A 86 6.66 6.65 13.73
C ASP A 86 6.96 5.31 14.43
N GLU A 87 6.24 5.01 15.52
CA GLU A 87 6.34 3.72 16.19
C GLU A 87 5.37 2.72 15.55
N TYR A 88 5.92 1.66 14.96
CA TYR A 88 5.13 0.55 14.44
C TYR A 88 5.13 -0.60 15.44
N THR A 89 3.96 -1.21 15.63
CA THR A 89 3.77 -2.44 16.40
C THR A 89 3.18 -3.50 15.48
N CYS A 90 3.88 -4.61 15.27
CA CYS A 90 3.32 -5.82 14.68
C CYS A 90 2.32 -6.42 15.66
N VAL A 91 1.03 -6.13 15.47
CA VAL A 91 -0.05 -6.64 16.33
C VAL A 91 -0.12 -8.16 16.21
N SER A 92 0.03 -8.67 14.99
CA SER A 92 0.12 -10.10 14.69
C SER A 92 0.69 -10.33 13.31
N PHE A 93 1.37 -11.45 13.14
CA PHE A 93 1.71 -12.01 11.85
C PHE A 93 1.21 -13.45 11.77
N THR A 94 0.62 -13.82 10.63
CA THR A 94 0.18 -15.19 10.36
C THR A 94 0.70 -15.68 9.02
N PHE A 95 0.87 -16.99 8.92
CA PHE A 95 1.37 -17.71 7.76
C PHE A 95 0.48 -18.92 7.48
N GLN A 96 0.17 -19.12 6.20
CA GLN A 96 -0.57 -20.27 5.70
C GLN A 96 0.25 -20.90 4.58
N HIS A 97 0.63 -22.17 4.76
CA HIS A 97 1.36 -22.94 3.76
C HIS A 97 0.38 -23.70 2.88
N GLY A 98 0.30 -23.38 1.59
CA GLY A 98 -0.68 -24.01 0.69
C GLY A 98 -2.11 -24.02 1.25
N ASP A 99 -2.71 -25.20 1.33
CA ASP A 99 -4.06 -25.43 1.85
C ASP A 99 -4.10 -25.73 3.37
N ASP A 100 -2.99 -25.59 4.08
CA ASP A 100 -2.92 -25.82 5.52
C ASP A 100 -3.72 -24.78 6.31
N SER A 101 -3.93 -25.05 7.60
CA SER A 101 -4.51 -24.05 8.50
C SER A 101 -3.55 -22.88 8.69
N GLU A 102 -4.10 -21.66 8.72
CA GLU A 102 -3.35 -20.47 9.08
C GLU A 102 -2.81 -20.57 10.52
N ALA A 103 -1.52 -20.30 10.69
CA ALA A 103 -0.84 -20.32 11.99
C ALA A 103 -0.21 -18.95 12.29
N ALA A 104 -0.19 -18.57 13.56
CA ALA A 104 0.46 -17.33 13.98
C ALA A 104 1.97 -17.51 14.09
N ILE A 105 2.74 -16.43 13.97
CA ILE A 105 4.17 -16.39 14.29
C ILE A 105 4.32 -15.65 15.63
N PRO A 106 4.37 -16.36 16.78
CA PRO A 106 4.25 -15.71 18.09
C PRO A 106 5.40 -14.75 18.41
N ALA A 107 6.60 -15.02 17.88
CA ALA A 107 7.79 -14.19 18.09
C ALA A 107 7.62 -12.74 17.62
N LEU A 108 6.76 -12.51 16.64
CA LEU A 108 6.49 -11.17 16.08
C LEU A 108 5.31 -10.46 16.74
N LYS A 109 4.59 -11.13 17.64
CA LYS A 109 3.41 -10.55 18.28
C LYS A 109 3.79 -9.41 19.21
N ASN A 110 3.14 -8.26 19.02
CA ASN A 110 3.41 -6.99 19.71
C ASN A 110 4.87 -6.52 19.61
N TRP A 111 5.64 -7.03 18.65
CA TRP A 111 6.98 -6.53 18.42
C TRP A 111 6.91 -5.10 17.88
N LYS A 112 7.81 -4.24 18.36
CA LYS A 112 7.86 -2.81 18.05
C LYS A 112 9.19 -2.43 17.44
N TYR A 113 9.14 -1.45 16.54
CA TYR A 113 10.30 -0.77 15.99
C TYR A 113 9.92 0.67 15.63
N ILE A 114 10.95 1.51 15.48
CA ILE A 114 10.79 2.89 15.00
C ILE A 114 11.10 2.87 13.51
N PHE A 115 10.18 3.38 12.70
CA PHE A 115 10.42 3.52 11.27
C PHE A 115 11.44 4.63 11.02
N ILE A 116 12.46 4.32 10.22
CA ILE A 116 13.50 5.26 9.80
C ILE A 116 13.41 5.43 8.29
N GLU A 117 13.21 6.66 7.81
CA GLU A 117 12.97 6.93 6.38
C GLU A 117 14.23 6.83 5.52
N GLU A 118 15.42 6.99 6.12
CA GLU A 118 16.74 7.05 5.47
C GLU A 118 17.17 5.76 4.74
N GLY A 119 16.28 4.78 4.63
CA GLY A 119 16.49 3.54 3.88
C GLY A 119 17.26 2.50 4.69
N ILE A 120 18.52 2.77 5.04
CA ILE A 120 19.38 1.85 5.82
C ILE A 120 20.00 2.60 7.00
N ASP A 121 19.94 2.02 8.20
CA ASP A 121 20.63 2.56 9.37
C ASP A 121 22.12 2.16 9.47
N GLU A 122 22.82 2.67 10.48
CA GLU A 122 24.24 2.37 10.74
C GLU A 122 24.53 0.88 11.00
N GLN A 123 23.50 0.08 11.32
CA GLN A 123 23.60 -1.35 11.56
C GLN A 123 23.26 -2.18 10.31
N GLY A 124 22.97 -1.54 9.17
CA GLY A 124 22.59 -2.23 7.94
C GLY A 124 21.13 -2.70 7.92
N GLN A 125 20.29 -2.19 8.83
CA GLN A 125 18.88 -2.53 8.90
C GLN A 125 18.08 -1.61 7.98
N VAL A 126 17.22 -2.21 7.16
CA VAL A 126 16.35 -1.46 6.27
C VAL A 126 15.16 -0.91 7.08
N PHE A 127 14.94 0.40 7.03
CA PHE A 127 13.86 1.10 7.76
C PHE A 127 13.86 0.93 9.29
N GLY A 128 15.00 0.62 9.90
CA GLY A 128 15.10 0.32 11.35
C GLY A 128 14.50 -1.04 11.75
N ILE A 129 14.32 -1.94 10.77
CA ILE A 129 13.77 -3.29 10.97
C ILE A 129 14.92 -4.27 11.20
N ASP A 130 15.08 -4.67 12.46
CA ASP A 130 16.07 -5.66 12.89
C ASP A 130 15.88 -7.02 12.20
N HIS A 131 16.77 -7.33 11.27
CA HIS A 131 16.74 -8.57 10.49
C HIS A 131 16.84 -9.83 11.36
N SER A 132 17.53 -9.76 12.50
CA SER A 132 17.69 -10.92 13.39
C SER A 132 16.35 -11.43 13.98
N LYS A 133 15.31 -10.57 14.00
CA LYS A 133 13.96 -10.95 14.43
C LYS A 133 13.29 -11.99 13.55
N PHE A 134 13.79 -12.16 12.34
CA PHE A 134 13.23 -13.05 11.33
C PHE A 134 14.04 -14.35 11.18
N GLU A 135 15.08 -14.54 11.98
CA GLU A 135 15.84 -15.77 11.99
C GLU A 135 15.16 -16.84 12.87
N ASN A 136 15.19 -18.10 12.41
CA ASN A 136 14.70 -19.26 13.17
C ASN A 136 13.26 -19.12 13.68
N LEU A 137 12.38 -18.50 12.90
CA LEU A 137 10.97 -18.33 13.26
C LEU A 137 10.27 -19.69 13.41
N ALA A 138 9.27 -19.73 14.27
CA ALA A 138 8.37 -20.86 14.43
C ALA A 138 6.92 -20.40 14.46
N ASP A 139 6.02 -21.26 13.97
CA ASP A 139 4.58 -21.02 14.03
C ASP A 139 4.01 -21.33 15.43
N SER A 140 2.71 -21.07 15.62
CA SER A 140 2.00 -21.34 16.87
C SER A 140 1.85 -22.82 17.20
N ASN A 141 2.12 -23.71 16.26
CA ASN A 141 2.13 -25.16 16.45
C ASN A 141 3.53 -25.68 16.84
N GLY A 142 4.55 -24.82 16.83
CA GLY A 142 5.94 -25.17 17.12
C GLY A 142 6.72 -25.66 15.90
N ASN A 143 6.16 -25.56 14.69
CA ASN A 143 6.87 -25.89 13.46
C ASN A 143 7.83 -24.77 13.10
N THR A 144 9.08 -25.12 12.80
CA THR A 144 10.05 -24.17 12.27
C THR A 144 9.62 -23.69 10.88
N ILE A 145 9.69 -22.38 10.67
CA ILE A 145 9.44 -21.75 9.38
C ILE A 145 10.72 -21.86 8.53
N PRO A 146 10.65 -22.40 7.30
CA PRO A 146 11.82 -22.50 6.43
C PRO A 146 12.50 -21.14 6.18
N PRO A 147 13.83 -21.10 5.94
CA PRO A 147 14.55 -19.84 5.76
C PRO A 147 14.00 -18.94 4.65
N ASP A 148 13.61 -19.49 3.50
CA ASP A 148 13.02 -18.75 2.39
C ASP A 148 11.68 -18.10 2.79
N LYS A 149 10.86 -18.81 3.55
CA LYS A 149 9.58 -18.28 4.08
C LYS A 149 9.82 -17.24 5.16
N SER A 150 10.82 -17.45 6.02
CA SER A 150 11.21 -16.46 7.05
C SER A 150 11.71 -15.16 6.40
N TYR A 151 12.44 -15.27 5.29
CA TYR A 151 12.83 -14.11 4.49
C TYR A 151 11.63 -13.40 3.87
N HIS A 152 10.61 -14.13 3.40
CA HIS A 152 9.34 -13.51 2.98
C HIS A 152 8.59 -12.82 4.12
N VAL A 153 8.66 -13.34 5.35
CA VAL A 153 8.10 -12.66 6.53
C VAL A 153 8.81 -11.33 6.74
N TYR A 154 10.15 -11.28 6.63
CA TYR A 154 10.91 -10.02 6.67
C TYR A 154 10.48 -9.06 5.55
N ASN A 155 10.45 -9.55 4.30
CA ASN A 155 10.08 -8.73 3.15
C ASN A 155 8.66 -8.18 3.26
N ALA A 156 7.72 -8.86 3.93
CA ALA A 156 6.40 -8.28 4.16
C ALA A 156 6.45 -6.96 4.96
N PHE A 157 7.43 -6.79 5.87
CA PHE A 157 7.60 -5.52 6.59
C PHE A 157 8.22 -4.47 5.69
N ILE A 158 9.24 -4.87 4.90
CA ILE A 158 9.91 -3.98 3.94
C ILE A 158 8.94 -3.50 2.86
N ASP A 159 8.19 -4.41 2.24
CA ASP A 159 7.19 -4.14 1.22
C ASP A 159 6.10 -3.21 1.76
N PHE A 160 5.62 -3.45 2.98
CA PHE A 160 4.63 -2.56 3.61
C PHE A 160 5.14 -1.11 3.63
N HIS A 161 6.37 -0.88 4.10
CA HIS A 161 6.93 0.48 4.15
C HIS A 161 7.30 1.02 2.78
N ALA A 162 7.81 0.19 1.88
CA ALA A 162 8.08 0.59 0.52
C ALA A 162 6.80 1.13 -0.14
N PHE A 163 5.68 0.41 -0.05
CA PHE A 163 4.42 0.87 -0.64
C PHE A 163 3.77 2.02 0.12
N CYS A 164 3.66 1.92 1.44
CA CYS A 164 2.86 2.85 2.25
C CYS A 164 3.60 4.11 2.69
N ASN A 165 4.93 4.08 2.77
CA ASN A 165 5.74 5.22 3.23
C ASN A 165 6.61 5.79 2.12
N VAL A 166 7.27 4.95 1.31
CA VAL A 166 8.19 5.42 0.26
C VAL A 166 7.44 5.80 -1.02
N PHE A 167 6.66 4.88 -1.60
CA PHE A 167 5.94 5.14 -2.85
C PHE A 167 4.74 6.07 -2.67
N ALA A 168 4.02 5.94 -1.55
CA ALA A 168 2.91 6.83 -1.20
C ALA A 168 3.35 8.15 -0.58
N GLY A 169 4.60 8.26 -0.14
CA GLY A 169 5.16 9.47 0.42
C GLY A 169 5.42 10.55 -0.63
N LYS A 170 5.65 11.78 -0.14
CA LYS A 170 6.07 12.89 -1.01
C LYS A 170 7.50 12.63 -1.47
N ALA A 171 7.71 12.51 -2.77
CA ALA A 171 9.06 12.47 -3.32
C ALA A 171 9.74 13.85 -3.14
N PRO A 172 10.93 13.94 -2.53
CA PRO A 172 11.66 15.20 -2.36
C PRO A 172 12.19 15.74 -3.70
N GLU A 173 12.49 14.84 -4.63
CA GLU A 173 12.96 15.12 -5.97
C GLU A 173 12.24 14.23 -6.98
N GLY A 174 12.11 14.69 -8.23
CA GLY A 174 11.40 13.95 -9.29
C GLY A 174 9.88 13.97 -9.11
N SER A 175 9.19 13.02 -9.78
CA SER A 175 7.74 12.88 -9.66
C SER A 175 7.36 11.84 -8.60
N GLY A 176 6.39 12.16 -7.76
CA GLY A 176 5.82 11.23 -6.76
C GLY A 176 4.30 11.12 -6.86
N ILE A 177 3.68 10.32 -5.98
CA ILE A 177 2.21 10.16 -5.98
C ILE A 177 1.49 11.49 -5.78
N GLN A 178 2.11 12.46 -5.11
CA GLN A 178 1.58 13.82 -4.94
C GLN A 178 1.32 14.57 -6.27
N ASP A 179 1.95 14.17 -7.37
CA ASP A 179 1.81 14.82 -8.68
C ASP A 179 0.66 14.24 -9.52
N LEU A 180 0.04 13.16 -9.05
CA LEU A 180 -1.14 12.57 -9.68
C LEU A 180 -2.39 13.35 -9.26
N THR A 181 -2.98 14.07 -10.21
CA THR A 181 -4.16 14.93 -9.97
C THR A 181 -5.40 14.43 -10.67
N LYS A 182 -5.31 13.51 -11.64
CA LYS A 182 -6.46 13.04 -12.43
C LYS A 182 -6.42 11.54 -12.66
N ILE A 183 -7.60 10.92 -12.78
CA ILE A 183 -7.71 9.50 -13.13
C ILE A 183 -7.14 9.28 -14.54
N GLY A 184 -6.26 8.28 -14.68
CA GLY A 184 -5.60 7.95 -15.96
C GLY A 184 -4.31 8.72 -16.23
N GLN A 185 -3.94 9.69 -15.38
CA GLN A 185 -2.63 10.32 -15.41
C GLN A 185 -1.54 9.27 -15.11
N LYS A 186 -0.38 9.42 -15.76
CA LYS A 186 0.79 8.57 -15.55
C LYS A 186 1.96 9.42 -15.12
N ILE A 187 2.77 8.88 -14.22
CA ILE A 187 4.06 9.43 -13.82
C ILE A 187 5.11 8.33 -13.93
N VAL A 188 6.37 8.74 -14.04
CA VAL A 188 7.51 7.87 -13.71
C VAL A 188 7.91 8.25 -12.30
N HIS A 189 7.66 7.37 -11.33
CA HIS A 189 7.95 7.65 -9.93
C HIS A 189 9.46 7.87 -9.74
N ALA A 190 9.87 8.76 -8.83
CA ALA A 190 11.27 9.05 -8.54
C ALA A 190 12.07 7.78 -8.17
N ALA A 191 11.42 6.84 -7.47
CA ALA A 191 11.97 5.53 -7.13
C ALA A 191 11.99 4.50 -8.28
N ALA A 192 11.56 4.84 -9.50
CA ALA A 192 11.52 3.89 -10.62
C ALA A 192 12.91 3.41 -11.09
N PHE A 193 13.97 4.13 -10.71
CA PHE A 193 15.36 3.84 -11.08
C PHE A 193 16.25 3.58 -9.86
N THR A 194 15.64 3.26 -8.71
CA THR A 194 16.38 2.93 -7.50
C THR A 194 16.44 1.42 -7.31
N GLU A 195 17.57 0.94 -6.78
CA GLU A 195 17.68 -0.42 -6.29
C GLU A 195 17.32 -0.44 -4.80
N PRO A 196 16.39 -1.30 -4.36
CA PRO A 196 16.11 -1.41 -2.94
C PRO A 196 17.33 -2.00 -2.23
N PRO A 197 17.66 -1.54 -1.02
CA PRO A 197 18.68 -2.19 -0.23
C PRO A 197 18.24 -3.63 0.10
N VAL A 198 19.11 -4.59 -0.21
CA VAL A 198 18.86 -6.02 0.07
C VAL A 198 19.73 -6.46 1.23
N ASN A 199 19.10 -6.96 2.28
CA ASN A 199 19.77 -7.66 3.38
C ASN A 199 19.28 -9.11 3.37
N LEU A 200 20.11 -10.08 2.97
CA LEU A 200 19.77 -11.51 2.91
C LEU A 200 19.89 -12.21 4.28
N GLY A 201 20.46 -11.51 5.27
CA GLY A 201 20.87 -12.05 6.57
C GLY A 201 21.86 -13.19 6.49
N SER A 202 21.83 -14.04 7.52
CA SER A 202 22.81 -15.11 7.72
C SER A 202 22.43 -16.45 7.07
N ASN A 203 21.16 -16.63 6.70
CA ASN A 203 20.59 -17.94 6.33
C ASN A 203 20.27 -18.10 4.84
N ILE A 204 20.43 -17.05 4.02
CA ILE A 204 20.17 -17.07 2.58
C ILE A 204 21.49 -16.77 1.86
N SER A 205 21.87 -17.64 0.90
CA SER A 205 23.06 -17.43 0.08
C SER A 205 22.83 -16.34 -0.96
N GLU A 206 23.88 -15.55 -1.24
CA GLU A 206 23.94 -14.74 -2.46
C GLU A 206 23.82 -15.63 -3.70
N GLY A 207 23.04 -15.19 -4.68
CA GLY A 207 22.75 -15.89 -5.93
C GLY A 207 23.26 -15.14 -7.14
#